data_AF-A0A955N0K8-F1
#
_entry.id   AF-A0A955N0K8-F1
#
_cell.length_a   1.000
_cell.length_b   1.000
_cell.length_c   1.000
_cell.angle_alpha   90.00
_cell.angle_beta   90.00
_cell.angle_gamma   90.00
#
_symmetry.space_group_name_H-M   'P 1'
#
loop_
_entity.id
_entity.type
_entity.pdbx_description
1 polymer ?
#
loop_
_entity_poly.entity_id
_entity_poly.type
_entity_poly.pdbx_seq_one_letter_code
_entity_poly.pdbx_strand_id
1 'polypeptide(L)'
;MIQPTQYDAVIIGGGPAGSTVGALLAEMGHCVAILEKEKFPRYHIGESLIPFCYFTLDRLGLVDKLNASSFVKKYSVQFVSPDGKL
;
A
#
# COMPACT_ATOMS: atom_id res chain seq x y z
N MET A 1 -18.89 24.52 -17.74
CA MET A 1 -19.62 23.66 -16.80
C MET A 1 -18.89 22.34 -16.75
N ILE A 2 -18.38 21.95 -15.58
CA ILE A 2 -17.77 20.62 -15.41
C ILE A 2 -18.94 19.64 -15.34
N GLN A 3 -19.05 18.72 -16.30
CA GLN A 3 -19.96 17.60 -16.10
C GLN A 3 -19.47 16.80 -14.90
N PRO A 4 -20.33 16.45 -13.92
CA PRO A 4 -19.90 15.60 -12.83
C PRO A 4 -19.42 14.29 -13.46
N THR A 5 -18.11 14.05 -13.37
CA THR A 5 -17.58 12.71 -13.59
C THR A 5 -18.27 11.84 -12.57
N GLN A 6 -19.15 10.96 -13.03
CA GLN A 6 -19.86 10.06 -12.16
C GLN A 6 -18.85 9.02 -11.67
N TYR A 7 -18.34 9.23 -10.46
CA TYR A 7 -17.50 8.26 -9.76
C TYR A 7 -18.40 7.33 -8.95
N ASP A 8 -18.12 6.04 -9.01
CA ASP A 8 -18.74 5.03 -8.16
C ASP A 8 -18.18 5.08 -6.74
N ALA A 9 -16.93 5.53 -6.59
CA ALA A 9 -16.28 5.71 -5.29
C ALA A 9 -15.28 6.89 -5.30
N VAL A 10 -15.19 7.58 -4.17
CA VAL A 10 -14.15 8.59 -3.91
C VAL A 10 -13.37 8.16 -2.67
N ILE A 11 -12.06 7.98 -2.82
CA ILE A 11 -11.13 7.54 -1.79
C ILE A 11 -10.32 8.74 -1.33
N ILE A 12 -10.31 9.00 -0.02
CA ILE A 12 -9.54 10.09 0.57
C ILE A 12 -8.26 9.51 1.19
N GLY A 13 -7.11 9.84 0.60
CA GLY A 13 -5.78 9.34 0.95
C GLY A 13 -5.23 8.36 -0.09
N GLY A 14 -4.03 8.63 -0.60
CA GLY A 14 -3.34 7.82 -1.60
C GLY A 14 -2.30 6.86 -1.03
N GLY A 15 -2.29 6.66 0.30
CA GLY A 15 -1.41 5.71 0.98
C GLY A 15 -1.74 4.24 0.68
N PRO A 16 -1.04 3.28 1.32
CA PRO A 16 -1.15 1.85 1.00
C PRO A 16 -2.59 1.32 0.97
N ALA A 17 -3.43 1.71 1.93
CA ALA A 17 -4.83 1.28 1.96
C ALA A 17 -5.66 1.88 0.82
N GLY A 18 -5.56 3.20 0.60
CA GLY A 18 -6.36 3.91 -0.39
C GLY A 18 -6.00 3.54 -1.83
N SER A 19 -4.70 3.41 -2.12
CA SER A 19 -4.24 2.95 -3.44
C SER A 19 -4.60 1.48 -3.69
N THR A 20 -4.54 0.62 -2.67
CA THR A 20 -4.98 -0.78 -2.77
C THR A 20 -6.46 -0.87 -3.13
N VAL A 21 -7.34 -0.21 -2.36
CA VAL A 21 -8.79 -0.24 -2.63
C VAL A 21 -9.12 0.38 -3.99
N GLY A 22 -8.47 1.49 -4.34
CA GLY A 22 -8.69 2.14 -5.63
C GLY A 22 -8.29 1.28 -6.81
N ALA A 23 -7.16 0.57 -6.72
CA ALA A 23 -6.72 -0.37 -7.74
C ALA A 23 -7.71 -1.55 -7.89
N LEU A 24 -8.14 -2.14 -6.77
CA LEU A 24 -9.07 -3.28 -6.80
C LEU A 24 -10.46 -2.91 -7.32
N LEU A 25 -10.99 -1.73 -6.96
CA LEU A 25 -12.27 -1.26 -7.48
C LEU A 25 -12.18 -0.93 -8.97
N ALA A 26 -11.07 -0.33 -9.42
CA ALA A 26 -10.85 -0.06 -10.84
C ALA A 26 -10.73 -1.36 -11.65
N GLU A 27 -10.06 -2.39 -11.11
CA GLU A 27 -9.98 -3.73 -11.72
C GLU A 27 -11.38 -4.37 -11.88
N MET A 28 -12.29 -4.10 -10.95
CA MET A 28 -13.69 -4.52 -11.03
C MET A 28 -14.55 -3.68 -12.01
N GLY A 29 -13.97 -2.68 -12.67
CA GLY A 29 -14.65 -1.84 -13.66
C GLY A 29 -15.34 -0.60 -13.10
N HIS A 30 -15.09 -0.23 -11.83
CA HIS A 30 -15.65 0.97 -11.22
C HIS A 30 -14.86 2.24 -11.58
N CYS A 31 -15.57 3.35 -11.76
CA CYS A 31 -14.98 4.68 -11.91
C CYS A 31 -14.61 5.24 -10.52
N VAL A 32 -13.32 5.32 -10.19
CA VAL A 32 -12.86 5.70 -8.85
C VAL A 32 -11.96 6.94 -8.89
N ALA A 33 -12.19 7.88 -7.98
CA ALA A 33 -11.28 9.00 -7.73
C ALA A 33 -10.50 8.77 -6.43
N ILE A 34 -9.18 8.99 -6.45
CA ILE A 34 -8.34 9.04 -5.25
C ILE A 34 -7.86 10.48 -5.06
N LEU A 35 -8.13 11.05 -3.89
CA LEU A 35 -7.69 12.39 -3.51
C LEU A 35 -6.60 12.26 -2.45
N GLU A 36 -5.38 12.66 -2.79
CA GLU A 36 -4.24 12.71 -1.87
C GLU A 36 -3.81 14.17 -1.66
N LYS A 37 -3.56 14.52 -0.40
CA LYS A 37 -3.19 15.88 0.01
C LYS A 37 -1.75 16.20 -0.40
N GLU A 38 -0.87 15.20 -0.33
CA GLU A 38 0.56 15.37 -0.57
C GLU A 38 0.98 14.97 -1.99
N LYS A 39 2.13 15.49 -2.44
CA LYS A 39 2.74 15.07 -3.71
C LYS A 39 3.64 13.86 -3.45
N PHE A 40 3.57 12.85 -4.32
CA PHE A 40 4.45 11.66 -4.23
C PHE A 40 5.76 11.85 -5.01
N PRO A 41 6.87 11.22 -4.57
CA PRO A 41 7.00 10.43 -3.34
C PRO A 41 7.03 11.32 -2.08
N ARG A 42 6.55 10.78 -0.96
CA ARG A 42 6.55 11.46 0.35
C ARG A 42 7.09 10.56 1.45
N TYR A 43 7.60 11.16 2.52
CA TYR A 43 8.00 10.43 3.72
C TYR A 43 6.77 9.93 4.49
N HIS A 44 6.83 8.69 4.99
CA HIS A 44 5.81 8.13 5.87
C HIS A 44 6.39 6.97 6.68
N ILE A 45 6.19 6.98 7.99
CA ILE A 45 6.61 5.88 8.85
C ILE A 45 5.67 4.67 8.69
N GLY A 46 6.22 3.46 8.68
CA GLY A 46 5.47 2.22 8.43
C GLY A 46 6.19 1.26 7.49
N GLU A 47 7.49 1.07 7.70
CA GLU A 47 8.38 0.44 6.73
C GLU A 47 8.44 -1.09 6.88
N SER A 48 8.12 -1.61 8.06
CA SER A 48 8.25 -3.04 8.37
C SER A 48 6.97 -3.81 8.01
N LEU A 49 7.01 -4.54 6.89
CA LEU A 49 5.91 -5.42 6.49
C LEU A 49 5.91 -6.73 7.28
N ILE A 50 4.75 -7.37 7.38
CA ILE A 50 4.60 -8.73 7.94
C ILE A 50 4.32 -9.73 6.81
N PRO A 51 4.61 -11.03 6.97
CA PRO A 51 4.37 -12.03 5.92
C PRO A 51 2.93 -12.02 5.39
N PHE A 52 1.94 -11.69 6.22
CA PHE A 52 0.54 -11.60 5.82
C PHE A 52 0.27 -10.55 4.72
N CYS A 53 1.12 -9.53 4.58
CA CYS A 53 1.01 -8.55 3.50
C CYS A 53 1.22 -9.17 2.11
N TYR A 54 1.85 -10.36 2.03
CA TYR A 54 2.12 -11.06 0.78
C TYR A 54 0.84 -11.26 -0.06
N PHE A 55 -0.25 -11.74 0.54
CA PHE A 55 -1.48 -12.04 -0.20
C PHE A 55 -2.09 -10.81 -0.86
N THR A 56 -2.05 -9.66 -0.18
CA THR A 56 -2.53 -8.39 -0.76
C THR A 56 -1.62 -7.94 -1.90
N LEU A 57 -0.30 -8.03 -1.72
CA LEU A 57 0.67 -7.62 -2.74
C LEU A 57 0.63 -8.53 -3.97
N ASP A 58 0.39 -9.82 -3.78
CA ASP A 58 0.21 -10.82 -4.83
C ASP A 58 -1.05 -10.53 -5.65
N ARG A 59 -2.17 -10.27 -4.97
CA ARG A 59 -3.42 -9.85 -5.62
C ARG A 59 -3.27 -8.57 -6.44
N LEU A 60 -2.39 -7.66 -6.01
CA LEU A 60 -2.08 -6.42 -6.73
C LEU A 60 -1.01 -6.61 -7.83
N GLY A 61 -0.46 -7.81 -8.02
CA GLY A 61 0.60 -8.07 -9.00
C GLY A 61 1.94 -7.39 -8.68
N LEU A 62 2.21 -7.09 -7.40
CA LEU A 62 3.38 -6.33 -6.96
C LEU A 62 4.55 -7.18 -6.47
N VAL A 63 4.35 -8.50 -6.32
CA VAL A 63 5.35 -9.42 -5.74
C VAL A 63 6.66 -9.40 -6.52
N ASP A 64 6.62 -9.52 -7.85
CA ASP A 64 7.83 -9.54 -8.67
C ASP A 64 8.60 -8.21 -8.58
N LYS A 65 7.88 -7.09 -8.55
CA LYS A 65 8.48 -5.76 -8.38
C LYS A 65 9.16 -5.61 -7.02
N LEU A 66 8.57 -6.15 -5.96
CA LEU A 66 9.16 -6.14 -4.62
C LEU A 66 10.38 -7.07 -4.54
N ASN A 67 10.32 -8.26 -5.15
CA ASN A 67 11.44 -9.20 -5.19
C ASN A 67 12.66 -8.62 -5.94
N ALA A 68 12.42 -7.79 -6.96
CA ALA A 68 13.46 -7.09 -7.71
C ALA A 68 13.93 -5.77 -7.05
N SER A 69 13.33 -5.37 -5.94
CA SER A 69 13.66 -4.11 -5.26
C SER A 69 14.93 -4.21 -4.42
N SER A 70 15.49 -3.05 -4.05
CA SER A 70 16.62 -2.94 -3.13
C SER A 70 16.21 -2.94 -1.65
N PHE A 71 14.94 -3.20 -1.32
CA PHE A 71 14.48 -3.20 0.07
C PHE A 71 15.06 -4.39 0.85
N VAL A 72 15.32 -4.18 2.14
CA VAL A 72 15.88 -5.22 3.01
C VAL A 72 14.88 -6.36 3.17
N LYS A 73 15.36 -7.60 3.00
CA LYS A 73 14.58 -8.81 3.26
C LYS A 73 14.42 -9.00 4.78
N LYS A 74 13.20 -8.87 5.27
CA LYS A 74 12.84 -9.14 6.66
C LYS A 74 12.51 -10.63 6.83
N TYR A 75 13.42 -11.38 7.47
CA TYR A 75 13.24 -12.81 7.69
C TYR A 75 12.47 -13.14 8.98
N SER A 76 12.64 -12.33 10.01
CA SER A 76 12.03 -12.58 11.31
C SER A 76 11.91 -11.28 12.12
N VAL A 77 11.41 -11.42 13.34
CA VAL A 77 11.49 -10.43 14.40
C VAL A 77 12.27 -11.05 15.54
N GLN A 78 13.13 -10.25 16.18
CA GLN A 78 13.83 -10.63 17.39
C GLN A 78 13.39 -9.67 18.50
N PHE A 79 12.98 -10.26 19.62
CA PHE A 79 12.67 -9.50 20.82
C PHE A 79 13.86 -9.62 21.77
N VAL A 80 14.27 -8.49 22.34
CA VAL A 80 15.37 -8.44 23.31
C VAL A 80 14.81 -7.85 24.59
N SER A 81 15.01 -8.55 25.70
CA SER A 81 14.58 -8.05 27.00
C SER A 81 15.43 -6.86 27.46
N PRO A 82 14.95 -6.02 28.40
CA PRO A 82 15.70 -4.85 28.87
C PRO A 82 17.09 -5.16 29.44
N ASP A 83 17.33 -6.39 29.90
CA ASP A 83 18.64 -6.87 30.37
C ASP A 83 19.59 -7.29 29.24
N GLY A 84 19.18 -7.09 27.98
CA GLY A 84 20.02 -7.28 26.79
C GLY A 84 20.24 -8.74 26.39
N LYS A 85 19.54 -9.68 27.00
CA LYS A 85 19.62 -11.10 26.63
C LYS A 85 18.67 -11.40 25.48
N LEU A 86 19.16 -12.22 24.56
CA LEU A 86 18.39 -12.78 23.45
C LEU A 86 17.61 -14.02 23.90
#